data_AF-A0A5E4XZZ2-F1
#
_entry.id   AF-A0A5E4XZZ2-F1
#
_cell.length_a   1.000
_cell.length_b   1.000
_cell.length_c   1.000
_cell.angle_alpha   90.00
_cell.angle_beta   90.00
_cell.angle_gamma   90.00
#
_symmetry.space_group_name_H-M   'P 1'
#
loop_
_entity.id
_entity.type
_entity.pdbx_description
1 polymer ?
#
loop_
_entity_poly.entity_id
_entity_poly.type
_entity_poly.pdbx_seq_one_letter_code
_entity_poly.pdbx_strand_id
1 'polypeptide(L)'
;MKRISFIATAVISVELAGCGHSEVDTVKAASVPQDPTHTYATALLNRESCEKDEWRSFKDDTNRVVVEYRCDLKSGAALLAAFRQQKIADTQHDFQGYYRGLDQTAESIRQQNPEALEKRLADAQSQLAQLQAAQASAPAPANPEDLKQSLVNREGAMAAVQLSVERAQRELNDAKGGLAAVEHERIRFEQSEKDALAQIDKAYGGVTKATEVFQWFVRDNEVVPAWSGVALERQDGSAIRQDRNWNQTMWNLLRRRGDDHVHAVLNVQDSIVRSQ
;
A
#
# COMPACT_ATOMS: atom_id res chain seq x y z
N MET A 1 88.76 13.64 13.55
CA MET A 1 88.12 14.97 13.34
C MET A 1 87.48 15.01 11.97
N LYS A 2 86.15 15.10 11.90
CA LYS A 2 85.38 15.96 10.98
C LYS A 2 83.90 15.65 11.19
N ARG A 3 83.21 16.58 11.84
CA ARG A 3 81.75 16.65 11.95
C ARG A 3 81.25 17.21 10.62
N ILE A 4 80.31 16.52 9.97
CA ILE A 4 79.60 17.05 8.81
C ILE A 4 78.20 17.43 9.30
N SER A 5 77.96 18.73 9.31
CA SER A 5 76.73 19.36 9.79
C SER A 5 75.55 19.08 8.86
N PHE A 6 74.41 18.80 9.50
CA PHE A 6 73.06 18.87 8.92
C PHE A 6 72.75 20.28 8.42
N ILE A 7 72.24 20.40 7.20
CA ILE A 7 71.39 21.53 6.77
C ILE A 7 70.20 20.93 6.04
N ALA A 8 69.06 20.86 6.76
CA ALA A 8 67.76 20.54 6.18
C ALA A 8 67.11 21.85 5.73
N THR A 9 67.05 22.08 4.42
CA THR A 9 66.33 23.22 3.85
C THR A 9 64.85 22.85 3.75
N ALA A 10 64.07 23.26 4.75
CA ALA A 10 62.62 23.18 4.71
C ALA A 10 62.07 24.24 3.75
N VAL A 11 61.64 23.81 2.56
CA VAL A 11 60.82 24.63 1.66
C VAL A 11 59.41 24.65 2.22
N ILE A 12 59.06 25.73 2.93
CA ILE A 12 57.69 26.02 3.34
C ILE A 12 56.98 26.55 2.10
N SER A 13 56.28 25.66 1.39
CA SER A 13 55.26 26.05 0.43
C SER A 13 54.12 26.69 1.21
N VAL A 14 54.06 28.02 1.16
CA VAL A 14 52.89 28.79 1.56
C VAL A 14 51.79 28.45 0.56
N GLU A 15 50.93 27.51 0.89
CA GLU A 15 49.65 27.36 0.19
C GLU A 15 48.87 28.65 0.43
N LEU A 16 48.57 29.37 -0.65
CA LEU A 16 47.63 30.47 -0.62
C LEU A 16 46.28 29.89 -0.19
N ALA A 17 45.92 30.08 1.08
CA ALA A 17 44.53 30.07 1.48
C ALA A 17 43.86 31.23 0.74
N GLY A 18 43.36 30.96 -0.46
CA GLY A 18 42.40 31.84 -1.10
C GLY A 18 41.28 32.10 -0.09
N CYS A 19 40.81 33.34 0.00
CA CYS A 19 39.55 33.68 0.66
C CYS A 19 38.41 32.99 -0.10
N GLY A 20 38.33 31.68 0.03
CA GLY A 20 37.49 30.78 -0.73
C GLY A 20 36.09 30.86 -0.20
N HIS A 21 35.15 31.30 -1.03
CA HIS A 21 33.74 31.08 -0.78
C HIS A 21 33.52 29.57 -0.72
N SER A 22 32.85 29.08 0.32
CA SER A 22 32.54 27.65 0.41
C SER A 22 31.56 27.25 -0.70
N GLU A 23 31.54 25.97 -1.08
CA GLU A 23 30.55 25.46 -2.03
C GLU A 23 29.12 25.68 -1.51
N VAL A 24 28.94 25.66 -0.18
CA VAL A 24 27.69 26.03 0.50
C VAL A 24 27.32 27.48 0.20
N ASP A 25 28.26 28.42 0.29
CA ASP A 25 28.00 29.84 -0.01
C ASP A 25 27.68 30.04 -1.49
N THR A 26 28.33 29.28 -2.38
CA THR A 26 28.05 29.27 -3.82
C THR A 26 26.60 28.85 -4.09
N VAL A 27 26.13 27.76 -3.47
CA VAL A 27 24.74 27.31 -3.60
C VAL A 27 23.77 28.32 -2.98
N LYS A 28 24.06 28.84 -1.79
CA LYS A 28 23.21 29.83 -1.13
C LYS A 28 23.00 31.10 -1.97
N ALA A 29 24.03 31.53 -2.71
CA ALA A 29 23.98 32.72 -3.56
C ALA A 29 23.31 32.49 -4.92
N ALA A 30 23.19 31.24 -5.38
CA ALA A 30 22.60 30.95 -6.68
C ALA A 30 21.09 31.23 -6.72
N SER A 31 20.62 31.81 -7.84
CA SER A 31 19.21 32.07 -8.10
C SER A 31 18.41 30.78 -8.25
N VAL A 32 17.18 30.78 -7.74
CA VAL A 32 16.26 29.65 -7.89
C VAL A 32 15.67 29.67 -9.30
N PRO A 33 15.82 28.61 -10.12
CA PRO A 33 15.34 28.62 -11.51
C PRO A 33 13.83 28.86 -11.66
N GLN A 34 13.03 28.45 -10.67
CA GLN A 34 11.58 28.60 -10.65
C GLN A 34 11.12 30.04 -10.37
N ASP A 35 11.94 30.82 -9.66
CA ASP A 35 11.71 32.23 -9.38
C ASP A 35 13.05 32.95 -9.16
N PRO A 36 13.57 33.64 -10.18
CA PRO A 36 14.90 34.27 -10.11
C PRO A 36 14.94 35.48 -9.17
N THR A 37 13.82 35.92 -8.61
CA THR A 37 13.79 36.95 -7.56
C THR A 37 14.32 36.43 -6.21
N HIS A 38 14.44 35.10 -6.07
CA HIS A 38 14.97 34.43 -4.89
C HIS A 38 16.32 33.75 -5.18
N THR A 39 17.21 33.75 -4.19
CA THR A 39 18.32 32.78 -4.09
C THR A 39 17.91 31.58 -3.25
N TYR A 40 18.64 30.47 -3.36
CA TYR A 40 18.37 29.29 -2.50
C TYR A 40 18.44 29.64 -1.01
N ALA A 41 19.33 30.52 -0.59
CA ALA A 41 19.34 30.99 0.79
C ALA A 41 18.01 31.66 1.17
N THR A 42 17.56 32.63 0.38
CA THR A 42 16.31 33.38 0.70
C THR A 42 15.06 32.49 0.64
N ALA A 43 15.03 31.49 -0.25
CA ALA A 43 13.92 30.55 -0.34
C ALA A 43 13.85 29.63 0.88
N LEU A 44 15.01 29.13 1.35
CA LEU A 44 15.10 28.08 2.36
C LEU A 44 15.19 28.59 3.81
N LEU A 45 15.61 29.84 4.03
CA LEU A 45 15.74 30.45 5.37
C LEU A 45 14.40 30.85 5.99
N ASN A 46 14.30 30.75 7.31
CA ASN A 46 13.19 31.25 8.14
C ASN A 46 11.80 30.74 7.71
N ARG A 47 11.71 29.48 7.27
CA ARG A 47 10.43 28.87 6.88
C ARG A 47 9.67 28.42 8.11
N GLU A 48 8.39 28.76 8.21
CA GLU A 48 7.53 28.32 9.33
C GLU A 48 7.37 26.80 9.39
N SER A 49 7.49 26.13 8.24
CA SER A 49 7.50 24.68 8.09
C SER A 49 8.77 24.01 8.66
N CYS A 50 9.81 24.78 8.97
CA CYS A 50 11.12 24.29 9.37
C CYS A 50 11.40 24.55 10.85
N GLU A 51 11.62 23.50 11.62
CA GLU A 51 11.99 23.63 13.03
C GLU A 51 13.49 23.90 13.20
N LYS A 52 14.31 23.21 12.42
CA LYS A 52 15.77 23.36 12.41
C LYS A 52 16.29 23.09 11.02
N ASP A 53 17.18 23.96 10.53
CA ASP A 53 17.89 23.75 9.29
C ASP A 53 19.40 23.51 9.47
N GLU A 54 19.99 22.81 8.51
CA GLU A 54 21.41 22.54 8.46
C GLU A 54 21.90 22.58 7.00
N TRP A 55 23.07 23.18 6.81
CA TRP A 55 23.80 23.14 5.55
C TRP A 55 25.12 22.42 5.75
N ARG A 56 25.46 21.52 4.83
CA ARG A 56 26.74 20.83 4.82
C ARG A 56 27.21 20.54 3.40
N SER A 57 28.51 20.39 3.24
CA SER A 57 29.11 19.83 2.01
C SER A 57 29.81 18.52 2.34
N PHE A 58 29.74 17.58 1.40
CA PHE A 58 30.46 16.32 1.49
C PHE A 58 30.80 15.82 0.09
N LYS A 59 31.61 14.78 0.00
CA LYS A 59 31.91 14.10 -1.26
C LYS A 59 31.09 12.83 -1.38
N ASP A 60 30.45 12.62 -2.52
CA ASP A 60 29.76 11.37 -2.80
C ASP A 60 30.73 10.24 -3.18
N ASP A 61 30.18 9.04 -3.44
CA ASP A 61 30.96 7.84 -3.80
C ASP A 61 31.78 8.00 -5.09
N THR A 62 31.46 9.02 -5.90
CA THR A 62 32.18 9.37 -7.13
C THR A 62 33.13 10.55 -6.94
N ASN A 63 33.41 10.94 -5.69
CA ASN A 63 34.29 12.03 -5.30
C ASN A 63 33.82 13.42 -5.82
N ARG A 64 32.52 13.57 -6.12
CA ARG A 64 31.89 14.85 -6.48
C ARG A 64 31.48 15.60 -5.22
N VAL A 65 31.65 16.92 -5.21
CA VAL A 65 31.18 17.76 -4.10
C VAL A 65 29.66 17.90 -4.18
N VAL A 66 28.99 17.49 -3.12
CA VAL A 66 27.56 17.64 -2.89
C VAL A 66 27.36 18.66 -1.78
N VAL A 67 26.52 19.64 -2.05
CA VAL A 67 25.99 20.53 -1.01
C VAL A 67 24.60 20.03 -0.65
N GLU A 68 24.35 19.85 0.64
CA GLU A 68 23.07 19.40 1.17
C GLU A 68 22.50 20.45 2.14
N TYR A 69 21.24 20.78 1.90
CA TYR A 69 20.39 21.46 2.86
C TYR A 69 19.43 20.45 3.47
N ARG A 70 19.27 20.50 4.79
CA ARG A 70 18.31 19.71 5.55
C ARG A 70 17.41 20.64 6.34
N CYS A 71 16.15 20.26 6.43
CA CYS A 71 15.17 20.92 7.26
C CYS A 71 14.35 19.89 8.02
N ASP A 72 14.41 19.95 9.34
CA ASP A 72 13.56 19.18 10.22
C ASP A 72 12.14 19.77 10.11
N LEU A 73 11.22 19.00 9.53
CA LEU A 73 9.87 19.45 9.28
C LEU A 73 9.09 19.56 10.59
N LYS A 74 8.59 20.76 10.87
CA LYS A 74 7.82 21.04 12.07
C LYS A 74 6.60 20.12 12.12
N SER A 75 6.46 19.37 13.21
CA SER A 75 5.39 18.39 13.41
C SER A 75 5.28 17.31 12.33
N GLY A 76 6.31 17.08 11.50
CA GLY A 76 6.23 16.13 10.38
C GLY A 76 5.98 14.69 10.84
N ALA A 77 6.62 14.26 11.94
CA ALA A 77 6.37 12.95 12.54
C ALA A 77 4.95 12.81 13.08
N ALA A 78 4.43 13.84 13.76
CA ALA A 78 3.05 13.84 14.26
C ALA A 78 2.01 13.80 13.12
N LEU A 79 2.26 14.52 12.02
CA LEU A 79 1.40 14.47 10.85
C LEU A 79 1.38 13.08 10.19
N LEU A 80 2.55 12.45 10.03
CA LEU A 80 2.64 11.09 9.51
C LEU A 80 1.98 10.06 10.44
N ALA A 81 2.06 10.25 11.76
CA ALA A 81 1.37 9.42 12.72
C ALA A 81 -0.16 9.53 12.58
N ALA A 82 -0.69 10.76 12.47
CA ALA A 82 -2.11 10.99 12.22
C ALA A 82 -2.55 10.38 10.87
N PHE A 83 -1.75 10.55 9.82
CA PHE A 83 -2.02 9.97 8.51
C PHE A 83 -2.01 8.44 8.53
N ARG A 84 -1.08 7.82 9.27
CA ARG A 84 -1.05 6.37 9.51
C ARG A 84 -2.34 5.89 10.17
N GLN A 85 -2.82 6.58 11.20
CA GLN A 85 -4.07 6.20 11.88
C GLN A 85 -5.27 6.31 10.94
N GLN A 86 -5.36 7.37 10.14
CA GLN A 86 -6.43 7.49 9.14
C GLN A 86 -6.37 6.32 8.14
N LYS A 87 -5.18 6.00 7.61
CA LYS A 87 -5.00 4.87 6.68
C LYS A 87 -5.42 3.54 7.28
N ILE A 88 -5.11 3.30 8.55
CA ILE A 88 -5.55 2.10 9.28
C ILE A 88 -7.08 2.08 9.38
N ALA A 89 -7.69 3.19 9.82
CA ALA A 89 -9.14 3.29 9.97
C ALA A 89 -9.88 3.09 8.64
N ASP A 90 -9.42 3.73 7.57
CA ASP A 90 -9.98 3.58 6.22
C ASP A 90 -9.88 2.13 5.75
N THR A 91 -8.71 1.51 5.91
CA THR A 91 -8.48 0.11 5.51
C THR A 91 -9.41 -0.83 6.27
N GLN A 92 -9.48 -0.70 7.60
CA GLN A 92 -10.37 -1.51 8.41
C GLN A 92 -11.84 -1.31 8.03
N HIS A 93 -12.24 -0.07 7.72
CA HIS A 93 -13.60 0.22 7.26
C HIS A 93 -13.93 -0.48 5.93
N ASP A 94 -13.02 -0.44 4.97
CA ASP A 94 -13.17 -1.11 3.68
C ASP A 94 -13.33 -2.64 3.86
N PHE A 95 -12.49 -3.25 4.71
CA PHE A 95 -12.58 -4.67 5.01
C PHE A 95 -13.85 -5.05 5.78
N GLN A 96 -14.33 -4.20 6.71
CA GLN A 96 -15.65 -4.37 7.33
C GLN A 96 -16.79 -4.35 6.30
N GLY A 97 -16.66 -3.59 5.21
CA GLY A 97 -17.56 -3.65 4.06
C GLY A 97 -17.57 -5.04 3.41
N TYR A 98 -16.40 -5.59 3.12
CA TYR A 98 -16.26 -6.92 2.51
C TYR A 98 -16.81 -8.03 3.41
N TYR A 99 -16.49 -8.04 4.71
CA TYR A 99 -17.01 -9.05 5.63
C TYR A 99 -18.53 -9.02 5.73
N ARG A 100 -19.15 -7.83 5.77
CA ARG A 100 -20.62 -7.70 5.75
C ARG A 100 -21.23 -8.29 4.47
N GLY A 101 -20.60 -8.10 3.31
CA GLY A 101 -21.06 -8.70 2.05
C GLY A 101 -20.96 -10.24 2.06
N LEU A 102 -19.88 -10.79 2.63
CA LEU A 102 -19.73 -12.23 2.81
C LEU A 102 -20.77 -12.79 3.79
N ASP A 103 -21.02 -12.10 4.91
CA ASP A 103 -22.05 -12.49 5.89
C ASP A 103 -23.45 -12.53 5.24
N GLN A 104 -23.79 -11.52 4.45
CA GLN A 104 -25.05 -11.47 3.71
C GLN A 104 -25.17 -12.61 2.69
N THR A 105 -24.07 -12.92 2.00
CA THR A 105 -24.03 -14.03 1.02
C THR A 105 -24.20 -15.38 1.73
N ALA A 106 -23.46 -15.62 2.81
CA ALA A 106 -23.59 -16.83 3.62
C ALA A 106 -25.02 -16.98 4.15
N GLU A 107 -25.63 -15.89 4.64
CA GLU A 107 -27.00 -15.91 5.16
C GLU A 107 -28.02 -16.21 4.06
N SER A 108 -27.87 -15.62 2.87
CA SER A 108 -28.71 -15.93 1.72
C SER A 108 -28.63 -17.41 1.33
N ILE A 109 -27.46 -18.03 1.40
CA ILE A 109 -27.29 -19.46 1.14
C ILE A 109 -27.92 -20.30 2.27
N ARG A 110 -27.75 -19.91 3.54
CA ARG A 110 -28.39 -20.60 4.68
C ARG A 110 -29.91 -20.56 4.60
N GLN A 111 -30.48 -19.47 4.09
CA GLN A 111 -31.94 -19.35 3.86
C GLN A 111 -32.48 -20.34 2.82
N GLN A 112 -31.62 -20.85 1.91
CA GLN A 112 -31.99 -21.97 1.03
C GLN A 112 -32.19 -23.28 1.80
N ASN A 113 -31.81 -23.31 3.09
CA ASN A 113 -31.92 -24.42 4.02
C ASN A 113 -31.29 -25.70 3.46
N PRO A 114 -29.94 -25.80 3.48
CA PRO A 114 -29.23 -26.99 2.99
C PRO A 114 -29.73 -28.30 3.60
N GLU A 115 -30.16 -28.30 4.87
CA GLU A 115 -30.74 -29.48 5.53
C GLU A 115 -32.08 -29.89 4.88
N ALA A 116 -32.92 -28.92 4.51
CA ALA A 116 -34.14 -29.19 3.74
C ALA A 116 -33.82 -29.70 2.33
N LEU A 117 -32.74 -29.23 1.69
CA LEU A 117 -32.28 -29.75 0.41
C LEU A 117 -31.78 -31.20 0.53
N GLU A 118 -31.04 -31.52 1.58
CA GLU A 118 -30.63 -32.91 1.90
C GLU A 118 -31.84 -33.82 2.08
N LYS A 119 -32.85 -33.36 2.83
CA LYS A 119 -34.10 -34.10 3.00
C LYS A 119 -34.82 -34.32 1.68
N ARG A 120 -34.96 -33.28 0.84
CA ARG A 120 -35.60 -33.40 -0.49
C ARG A 120 -34.87 -34.38 -1.40
N LEU A 121 -33.54 -34.38 -1.36
CA LEU A 121 -32.72 -35.33 -2.11
C LEU A 121 -32.99 -36.77 -1.63
N ALA A 122 -32.99 -37.00 -0.32
CA ALA A 122 -33.27 -38.30 0.26
C ALA A 122 -34.69 -38.79 -0.08
N ASP A 123 -35.69 -37.90 0.00
CA ASP A 123 -37.08 -38.22 -0.34
C ASP A 123 -37.22 -38.57 -1.83
N ALA A 124 -36.57 -37.82 -2.73
CA ALA A 124 -36.58 -38.10 -4.17
C ALA A 124 -35.87 -39.42 -4.52
N GLN A 125 -34.75 -39.73 -3.86
CA GLN A 125 -34.04 -41.00 -4.01
C GLN A 125 -34.89 -42.18 -3.53
N SER A 126 -35.60 -42.02 -2.42
CA SER A 126 -36.53 -43.03 -1.89
C SER A 126 -37.69 -43.30 -2.86
N GLN A 127 -38.29 -42.25 -3.43
CA GLN A 127 -39.34 -42.39 -4.45
C GLN A 127 -38.83 -43.11 -5.70
N LEU A 128 -37.62 -42.80 -6.16
CA LEU A 128 -37.00 -43.46 -7.30
C LEU A 128 -36.84 -44.96 -7.03
N ALA A 129 -36.34 -45.33 -5.85
CA ALA A 129 -36.17 -46.72 -5.45
C ALA A 129 -37.51 -47.47 -5.37
N GLN A 130 -38.58 -46.81 -4.86
CA GLN A 130 -39.93 -47.39 -4.83
C GLN A 130 -40.49 -47.64 -6.23
N LEU A 131 -40.31 -46.70 -7.17
CA LEU A 131 -40.74 -46.88 -8.56
C LEU A 131 -40.00 -48.04 -9.24
N GLN A 132 -38.70 -48.16 -9.02
CA GLN A 132 -37.88 -49.27 -9.52
C GLN A 132 -38.35 -50.62 -8.95
N ALA A 133 -38.64 -50.69 -7.64
CA ALA A 133 -39.17 -51.89 -6.99
C ALA A 133 -40.59 -52.26 -7.48
N ALA A 134 -41.45 -51.26 -7.68
CA ALA A 134 -42.80 -51.45 -8.23
C ALA A 134 -42.78 -51.88 -9.70
N GLN A 135 -41.76 -51.49 -10.46
CA GLN A 135 -41.54 -51.96 -11.82
C GLN A 135 -41.13 -53.44 -11.83
N ALA A 136 -40.23 -53.84 -10.94
CA ALA A 136 -39.80 -55.25 -10.81
C ALA A 136 -40.95 -56.19 -10.38
N SER A 137 -41.98 -55.65 -9.72
CA SER A 137 -43.08 -56.42 -9.13
C SER A 137 -44.41 -56.32 -9.91
N ALA A 138 -44.38 -55.73 -11.10
CA ALA A 138 -45.57 -55.41 -11.88
C ALA A 138 -46.21 -56.66 -12.53
N PRO A 139 -47.53 -56.88 -12.37
CA PRO A 139 -48.23 -57.96 -13.07
C PRO A 139 -48.29 -57.69 -14.58
N ALA A 140 -48.28 -58.78 -15.38
CA ALA A 140 -48.33 -58.70 -16.83
C ALA A 140 -49.70 -58.14 -17.30
N PRO A 141 -49.72 -57.11 -18.16
CA PRO A 141 -50.96 -56.51 -18.66
C PRO A 141 -51.74 -57.48 -19.57
N ALA A 142 -53.06 -57.35 -19.55
CA ALA A 142 -54.00 -58.27 -20.20
C ALA A 142 -54.04 -58.14 -21.74
N ASN A 143 -53.59 -57.02 -22.31
CA ASN A 143 -53.52 -56.81 -23.75
C ASN A 143 -52.31 -55.94 -24.18
N PRO A 144 -51.98 -55.91 -25.48
CA PRO A 144 -50.80 -55.18 -25.98
C PRO A 144 -50.89 -53.65 -25.90
N GLU A 145 -52.10 -53.06 -25.96
CA GLU A 145 -52.27 -51.60 -25.88
C GLU A 145 -52.07 -51.11 -24.44
N ASP A 146 -52.61 -51.82 -23.45
CA ASP A 146 -52.39 -51.56 -22.02
C ASP A 146 -50.92 -51.73 -21.63
N LEU A 147 -50.22 -52.70 -22.25
CA LEU A 147 -48.78 -52.85 -22.12
C LEU A 147 -48.05 -51.60 -22.58
N LYS A 148 -48.33 -51.13 -23.80
CA LYS A 148 -47.66 -49.96 -24.37
C LYS A 148 -47.92 -48.70 -23.54
N GLN A 149 -49.17 -48.47 -23.13
CA GLN A 149 -49.53 -47.30 -22.33
C GLN A 149 -48.89 -47.33 -20.94
N SER A 150 -48.85 -48.50 -20.30
CA SER A 150 -48.21 -48.66 -18.98
C SER A 150 -46.70 -48.45 -19.01
N LEU A 151 -46.04 -48.84 -20.10
CA LEU A 151 -44.60 -48.60 -20.31
C LEU A 151 -44.30 -47.11 -20.47
N VAL A 152 -45.03 -46.41 -21.35
CA VAL A 152 -44.84 -44.97 -21.58
C VAL A 152 -45.08 -44.16 -20.29
N ASN A 153 -46.15 -44.47 -19.55
CA ASN A 153 -46.45 -43.80 -18.30
C ASN A 153 -45.37 -44.07 -17.22
N ARG A 154 -44.84 -45.29 -17.16
CA ARG A 154 -43.74 -45.64 -16.23
C ARG A 154 -42.44 -44.94 -16.59
N GLU A 155 -42.06 -44.94 -17.86
CA GLU A 155 -40.85 -44.25 -18.33
C GLU A 155 -40.93 -42.75 -18.03
N GLY A 156 -42.09 -42.13 -18.29
CA GLY A 156 -42.32 -40.74 -17.93
C GLY A 156 -42.23 -40.47 -16.42
N ALA A 157 -42.80 -41.34 -15.58
CA ALA A 157 -42.72 -41.20 -14.13
C ALA A 157 -41.30 -41.38 -13.59
N MET A 158 -40.54 -42.36 -14.09
CA MET A 158 -39.14 -42.53 -13.71
C MET A 158 -38.28 -41.35 -14.15
N ALA A 159 -38.46 -40.86 -15.39
CA ALA A 159 -37.74 -39.70 -15.89
C ALA A 159 -38.02 -38.44 -15.05
N ALA A 160 -39.27 -38.22 -14.65
CA ALA A 160 -39.64 -37.09 -13.80
C ALA A 160 -38.98 -37.15 -12.41
N VAL A 161 -38.97 -38.32 -11.77
CA VAL A 161 -38.31 -38.48 -10.45
C VAL A 161 -36.79 -38.39 -10.58
N GLN A 162 -36.21 -38.95 -11.64
CA GLN A 162 -34.77 -38.82 -11.93
C GLN A 162 -34.36 -37.35 -12.05
N LEU A 163 -35.13 -36.54 -12.80
CA LEU A 163 -34.91 -35.10 -12.90
C LEU A 163 -35.04 -34.38 -11.54
N SER A 164 -35.94 -34.84 -10.67
CA SER A 164 -36.08 -34.31 -9.31
C SER A 164 -34.86 -34.61 -8.45
N VAL A 165 -34.31 -35.84 -8.52
CA VAL A 165 -33.07 -36.22 -7.82
C VAL A 165 -31.92 -35.35 -8.31
N GLU A 166 -31.74 -35.22 -9.63
CA GLU A 166 -30.67 -34.40 -10.19
C GLU A 166 -30.79 -32.93 -9.78
N ARG A 167 -32.00 -32.37 -9.77
CA ARG A 167 -32.23 -30.99 -9.34
C ARG A 167 -31.89 -30.80 -7.88
N ALA A 168 -32.41 -31.66 -6.99
CA ALA A 168 -32.12 -31.57 -5.56
C ALA A 168 -30.62 -31.74 -5.27
N GLN A 169 -29.95 -32.64 -6.00
CA GLN A 169 -28.51 -32.84 -5.88
C GLN A 169 -27.71 -31.59 -6.30
N ARG A 170 -28.09 -30.96 -7.42
CA ARG A 170 -27.44 -29.72 -7.88
C ARG A 170 -27.64 -28.59 -6.88
N GLU A 171 -28.87 -28.33 -6.45
CA GLU A 171 -29.18 -27.29 -5.47
C GLU A 171 -28.40 -27.48 -4.16
N LEU A 172 -28.30 -28.72 -3.67
CA LEU A 172 -27.52 -29.03 -2.48
C LEU A 172 -26.01 -28.80 -2.68
N ASN A 173 -25.47 -29.23 -3.83
CA ASN A 173 -24.06 -29.04 -4.15
C ASN A 173 -23.72 -27.56 -4.31
N ASP A 174 -24.60 -26.78 -4.94
CA ASP A 174 -24.44 -25.35 -5.13
C ASP A 174 -24.47 -24.62 -3.77
N ALA A 175 -25.38 -24.99 -2.87
CA ALA A 175 -25.45 -24.40 -1.54
C ALA A 175 -24.19 -24.73 -0.70
N LYS A 176 -23.75 -25.99 -0.70
CA LYS A 176 -22.52 -26.41 0.01
C LYS A 176 -21.26 -25.77 -0.58
N GLY A 177 -21.15 -25.76 -1.90
CA GLY A 177 -20.06 -25.13 -2.63
C GLY A 177 -20.01 -23.62 -2.38
N GLY A 178 -21.17 -22.96 -2.36
CA GLY A 178 -21.30 -21.55 -2.03
C GLY A 178 -20.82 -21.22 -0.62
N LEU A 179 -21.22 -22.00 0.39
CA LEU A 179 -20.74 -21.80 1.77
C LEU A 179 -19.23 -21.99 1.88
N ALA A 180 -18.68 -23.04 1.25
CA ALA A 180 -17.24 -23.27 1.23
C ALA A 180 -16.46 -22.14 0.51
N ALA A 181 -17.03 -21.60 -0.57
CA ALA A 181 -16.46 -20.47 -1.29
C ALA A 181 -16.46 -19.20 -0.43
N VAL A 182 -17.55 -18.89 0.29
CA VAL A 182 -17.60 -17.75 1.20
C VAL A 182 -16.53 -17.85 2.29
N GLU A 183 -16.33 -19.04 2.87
CA GLU A 183 -15.30 -19.27 3.88
C GLU A 183 -13.88 -19.07 3.32
N HIS A 184 -13.61 -19.62 2.14
CA HIS A 184 -12.33 -19.41 1.46
C HIS A 184 -12.06 -17.92 1.18
N GLU A 185 -13.06 -17.19 0.70
CA GLU A 185 -12.96 -15.76 0.44
C GLU A 185 -12.73 -14.95 1.72
N ARG A 186 -13.34 -15.36 2.86
CA ARG A 186 -13.10 -14.75 4.17
C ARG A 186 -11.63 -14.86 4.55
N ILE A 187 -11.06 -16.06 4.51
CA ILE A 187 -9.64 -16.31 4.84
C ILE A 187 -8.73 -15.44 3.96
N ARG A 188 -9.04 -15.33 2.65
CA ARG A 188 -8.28 -14.49 1.73
C ARG A 188 -8.34 -13.01 2.12
N PHE A 189 -9.52 -12.50 2.49
CA PHE A 189 -9.64 -11.10 2.93
C PHE A 189 -8.96 -10.85 4.27
N GLU A 190 -9.03 -11.78 5.22
CA GLU A 190 -8.30 -11.67 6.49
C GLU A 190 -6.79 -11.56 6.28
N GLN A 191 -6.24 -12.34 5.35
CA GLN A 191 -4.82 -12.23 5.01
C GLN A 191 -4.52 -10.90 4.30
N SER A 192 -5.38 -10.49 3.36
CA SER A 192 -5.21 -9.23 2.63
C SER A 192 -5.27 -8.02 3.56
N GLU A 193 -6.14 -8.04 4.57
CA GLU A 193 -6.24 -7.00 5.60
C GLU A 193 -4.95 -6.93 6.42
N LYS A 194 -4.45 -8.07 6.90
CA LYS A 194 -3.19 -8.14 7.64
C LYS A 194 -2.03 -7.59 6.81
N ASP A 195 -1.94 -7.98 5.55
CA ASP A 195 -0.89 -7.52 4.65
C ASP A 195 -1.01 -6.01 4.39
N ALA A 196 -2.22 -5.50 4.16
CA ALA A 196 -2.46 -4.06 3.96
C ALA A 196 -2.06 -3.25 5.20
N LEU A 197 -2.46 -3.69 6.40
CA LEU A 197 -2.08 -3.05 7.66
C LEU A 197 -0.56 -3.11 7.89
N ALA A 198 0.07 -4.23 7.57
CA ALA A 198 1.52 -4.37 7.65
C ALA A 198 2.26 -3.45 6.66
N GLN A 199 1.72 -3.21 5.46
CA GLN A 199 2.30 -2.24 4.52
C GLN A 199 2.16 -0.80 5.02
N ILE A 200 1.03 -0.45 5.63
CA ILE A 200 0.84 0.86 6.27
C ILE A 200 1.84 1.05 7.40
N ASP A 201 2.03 0.04 8.23
CA ASP A 201 3.02 0.08 9.31
C ASP A 201 4.46 0.13 8.77
N LYS A 202 4.76 -0.67 7.75
CA LYS A 202 6.07 -0.63 7.09
C LYS A 202 6.36 0.75 6.49
N ALA A 203 5.36 1.49 6.01
CA ALA A 203 5.56 2.80 5.41
C ALA A 203 5.72 3.92 6.45
N TYR A 204 4.89 3.92 7.51
CA TYR A 204 4.73 5.06 8.42
C TYR A 204 4.98 4.74 9.90
N GLY A 205 5.08 3.46 10.25
CA GLY A 205 5.29 2.98 11.61
C GLY A 205 6.63 3.43 12.18
N GLY A 206 6.59 3.88 13.44
CA GLY A 206 7.79 4.24 14.20
C GLY A 206 8.54 5.46 13.70
N VAL A 207 7.99 6.27 12.79
CA VAL A 207 8.64 7.50 12.32
C VAL A 207 8.71 8.52 13.47
N THR A 208 9.92 8.88 13.86
CA THR A 208 10.19 9.85 14.93
C THR A 208 10.55 11.23 14.39
N LYS A 209 11.02 11.30 13.14
CA LYS A 209 11.45 12.54 12.51
C LYS A 209 11.28 12.50 11.00
N ALA A 210 10.84 13.61 10.42
CA ALA A 210 10.80 13.82 8.99
C ALA A 210 11.67 15.02 8.61
N THR A 211 12.64 14.80 7.72
CA THR A 211 13.59 15.82 7.29
C THR A 211 13.43 16.04 5.79
N GLU A 212 13.04 17.24 5.37
CA GLU A 212 13.13 17.64 3.97
C GLU A 212 14.59 17.90 3.61
N VAL A 213 15.02 17.40 2.47
CA VAL A 213 16.43 17.46 2.06
C VAL A 213 16.52 17.86 0.59
N PHE A 214 17.39 18.82 0.31
CA PHE A 214 17.76 19.27 -1.02
C PHE A 214 19.27 19.13 -1.21
N GLN A 215 19.68 18.59 -2.34
CA GLN A 215 21.07 18.37 -2.70
C GLN A 215 21.40 19.01 -4.05
N TRP A 216 22.59 19.59 -4.14
CA TRP A 216 23.15 20.17 -5.37
C TRP A 216 24.55 19.63 -5.62
N PHE A 217 24.91 19.55 -6.89
CA PHE A 217 26.31 19.49 -7.30
C PHE A 217 26.81 20.91 -7.59
N VAL A 218 28.06 21.17 -7.21
CA VAL A 218 28.78 22.38 -7.60
C VAL A 218 29.91 21.98 -8.54
N ARG A 219 29.87 22.49 -9.78
CA ARG A 219 30.90 22.21 -10.79
C ARG A 219 31.21 23.50 -11.55
N ASP A 220 32.47 23.92 -11.58
CA ASP A 220 32.90 25.09 -12.34
C ASP A 220 32.08 26.36 -12.03
N ASN A 221 31.69 26.55 -10.75
CA ASN A 221 30.75 27.57 -10.22
C ASN A 221 29.29 27.47 -10.71
N GLU A 222 28.93 26.40 -11.42
CA GLU A 222 27.56 26.07 -11.75
C GLU A 222 26.90 25.25 -10.63
N VAL A 223 25.68 25.64 -10.25
CA VAL A 223 24.87 24.97 -9.23
C VAL A 223 23.80 24.15 -9.92
N VAL A 224 23.92 22.82 -9.81
CA VAL A 224 23.01 21.87 -10.49
C VAL A 224 22.20 21.12 -9.44
N PRO A 225 20.84 21.22 -9.47
CA PRO A 225 19.97 20.37 -8.68
C PRO A 225 20.29 18.89 -8.85
N ALA A 226 20.58 18.20 -7.75
CA ALA A 226 20.97 16.79 -7.75
C ALA A 226 19.83 15.89 -7.28
N TRP A 227 19.21 16.23 -6.13
CA TRP A 227 18.20 15.37 -5.52
C TRP A 227 17.37 16.13 -4.49
N SER A 228 16.06 15.92 -4.47
CA SER A 228 15.16 16.42 -3.42
C SER A 228 14.31 15.29 -2.87
N GLY A 229 14.04 15.33 -1.57
CA GLY A 229 13.17 14.34 -0.96
C GLY A 229 12.98 14.53 0.53
N VAL A 230 12.43 13.50 1.16
CA VAL A 230 12.25 13.43 2.61
C VAL A 230 12.99 12.23 3.16
N ALA A 231 13.79 12.45 4.20
CA ALA A 231 14.35 11.39 5.03
C ALA A 231 13.47 11.19 6.27
N LEU A 232 12.96 9.97 6.45
CA LEU A 232 12.15 9.57 7.60
C LEU A 232 13.01 8.73 8.53
N GLU A 233 13.33 9.25 9.72
CA GLU A 233 14.03 8.51 10.75
C GLU A 233 13.03 7.76 11.63
N ARG A 234 13.40 6.55 12.04
CA ARG A 234 12.57 5.65 12.81
C ARG A 234 13.14 5.38 14.19
N GLN A 235 12.28 4.92 15.08
CA GLN A 235 12.63 4.55 16.45
C GLN A 235 13.69 3.44 16.52
N ASP A 236 13.77 2.56 15.53
CA ASP A 236 14.79 1.51 15.43
C ASP A 236 16.15 2.02 14.91
N GLY A 237 16.28 3.33 14.67
CA GLY A 237 17.47 3.98 14.14
C GLY A 237 17.62 3.88 12.62
N SER A 238 16.71 3.19 11.92
CA SER A 238 16.71 3.15 10.46
C SER A 238 16.18 4.46 9.87
N ALA A 239 16.55 4.73 8.62
CA ALA A 239 16.05 5.87 7.87
C ALA A 239 15.62 5.45 6.46
N ILE A 240 14.47 5.96 6.02
CA ILE A 240 13.98 5.77 4.64
C ILE A 240 14.01 7.10 3.91
N ARG A 241 14.59 7.10 2.71
CA ARG A 241 14.53 8.25 1.81
C ARG A 241 13.38 8.09 0.84
N GLN A 242 12.61 9.14 0.67
CA GLN A 242 11.53 9.21 -0.30
C GLN A 242 11.82 10.34 -1.28
N ASP A 243 11.92 10.00 -2.55
CA ASP A 243 12.21 10.96 -3.60
C ASP A 243 11.02 11.90 -3.82
N ARG A 244 11.34 13.14 -4.17
CA ARG A 244 10.38 14.15 -4.59
C ARG A 244 10.87 14.78 -5.89
N ASN A 245 9.91 15.27 -6.67
CA ASN A 245 10.25 16.02 -7.86
C ASN A 245 10.79 17.40 -7.47
N TRP A 246 12.06 17.66 -7.79
CA TRP A 246 12.75 18.89 -7.43
C TRP A 246 11.97 20.15 -7.80
N ASN A 247 11.55 20.25 -9.06
CA ASN A 247 10.88 21.43 -9.57
C ASN A 247 9.56 21.68 -8.85
N GLN A 248 8.79 20.61 -8.62
CA GLN A 248 7.53 20.69 -7.91
C GLN A 248 7.73 21.07 -6.44
N THR A 249 8.69 20.45 -5.74
CA THR A 249 8.96 20.73 -4.33
C THR A 249 9.43 22.16 -4.14
N MET A 250 10.38 22.63 -4.94
CA MET A 250 10.87 24.02 -4.86
C MET A 250 9.76 25.03 -5.20
N TRP A 251 8.97 24.76 -6.25
CA TRP A 251 7.84 25.63 -6.60
C TRP A 251 6.77 25.69 -5.51
N ASN A 252 6.45 24.54 -4.89
CA ASN A 252 5.53 24.49 -3.75
C ASN A 252 6.07 25.30 -2.58
N LEU A 253 7.35 25.11 -2.24
CA LEU A 253 8.04 25.81 -1.15
C LEU A 253 8.04 27.33 -1.35
N LEU A 254 8.22 27.81 -2.58
CA LEU A 254 8.16 29.25 -2.87
C LEU A 254 6.76 29.85 -2.66
N ARG A 255 5.70 29.04 -2.76
CA ARG A 255 4.30 29.49 -2.64
C ARG A 255 3.67 29.21 -1.29
N ARG A 256 4.14 28.16 -0.62
CA ARG A 256 3.64 27.58 0.62
C ARG A 256 4.83 27.40 1.55
N ARG A 257 4.84 28.10 2.68
CA ARG A 257 6.02 28.14 3.58
C ARG A 257 5.70 27.68 5.01
N GLY A 258 4.45 27.31 5.28
CA GLY A 258 3.96 26.91 6.60
C GLY A 258 3.53 25.45 6.64
N ASP A 259 2.52 25.16 7.46
CA ASP A 259 2.01 23.79 7.64
C ASP A 259 1.53 23.17 6.30
N ASP A 260 0.99 23.97 5.38
CA ASP A 260 0.57 23.53 4.06
C ASP A 260 1.72 22.97 3.19
N HIS A 261 2.94 23.45 3.40
CA HIS A 261 4.15 22.86 2.79
C HIS A 261 4.50 21.52 3.42
N VAL A 262 4.35 21.38 4.73
CA VAL A 262 4.61 20.11 5.44
C VAL A 262 3.70 19.01 4.92
N HIS A 263 2.41 19.31 4.72
CA HIS A 263 1.47 18.38 4.08
C HIS A 263 1.90 18.02 2.66
N ALA A 264 2.20 19.03 1.83
CA ALA A 264 2.60 18.83 0.44
C ALA A 264 3.87 17.98 0.30
N VAL A 265 4.93 18.27 1.07
CA VAL A 265 6.21 17.55 0.96
C VAL A 265 6.11 16.12 1.51
N LEU A 266 5.23 15.88 2.49
CA LEU A 266 4.97 14.54 3.03
C LEU A 266 3.93 13.75 2.23
N ASN A 267 3.36 14.33 1.16
CA ASN A 267 2.26 13.75 0.38
C ASN A 267 1.07 13.34 1.29
N VAL A 268 0.77 14.16 2.30
CA VAL A 268 -0.38 13.98 3.21
C VAL A 268 -1.49 14.92 2.78
N GLN A 269 -2.74 14.45 2.79
CA GLN A 269 -3.89 15.29 2.43
C GLN A 269 -4.09 16.41 3.46
N ASP A 270 -4.52 17.58 3.00
CA ASP A 270 -4.76 18.76 3.85
C ASP A 270 -5.87 18.54 4.91
N SER A 271 -6.75 17.57 4.69
CA SER A 271 -7.83 17.19 5.63
C SER A 271 -7.33 16.48 6.90
N ILE A 272 -6.09 16.00 6.92
CA ILE A 272 -5.52 15.25 8.05
C ILE A 272 -5.07 16.24 9.11
N VAL A 273 -5.88 16.42 10.15
CA VAL A 273 -5.54 17.30 11.27
C VAL A 273 -4.67 16.54 12.27
N ARG A 274 -3.60 17.19 12.76
CA ARG A 274 -2.77 16.68 13.85
C ARG A 274 -3.64 16.47 15.09
N SER A 275 -3.59 15.30 15.72
CA SER A 275 -4.05 15.16 17.10
C SER A 275 -3.13 16.01 17.98
N GLN A 276 -3.70 17.02 18.66
CA GLN A 276 -2.98 17.90 19.58
C GLN A 276 -2.37 17.13 20.75
#